data_AF-A0A3R7GY94-F1
#
_entry.id   AF-A0A3R7GY94-F1
#
_cell.length_a   1.000
_cell.length_b   1.000
_cell.length_c   1.000
_cell.angle_alpha   90.00
_cell.angle_beta   90.00
_cell.angle_gamma   90.00
#
_symmetry.space_group_name_H-M   'P 1'
#
loop_
_entity.id
_entity.type
_entity.pdbx_description
1 polymer ?
#
loop_
_entity_poly.entity_id
_entity_poly.type
_entity_poly.pdbx_seq_one_letter_code
_entity_poly.pdbx_strand_id
1 'polypeptide(L)'
;MTMRDQIWNAALEQLVAKGKFKAAEVMDELDLSERQRQTVRRTLRQLEEQGWLSRESKQSGIWRLGKKGRMLLNVSEDTIDESRE
;
A
#
# COMPACT_ATOMS: atom_id res chain seq x y z
N MET A 1 6.50 16.10 -9.49
CA MET A 1 6.04 14.95 -8.68
C MET A 1 7.27 14.27 -8.10
N THR A 2 7.30 13.98 -6.80
CA THR A 2 8.44 13.34 -6.13
C THR A 2 8.31 11.81 -6.16
N MET A 3 9.41 11.08 -5.90
CA MET A 3 9.36 9.62 -5.78
C MET A 3 8.42 9.16 -4.66
N ARG A 4 8.29 9.95 -3.58
CA ARG A 4 7.33 9.66 -2.51
C ARG A 4 5.90 9.75 -3.01
N ASP A 5 5.59 10.78 -3.81
CA ASP A 5 4.24 10.97 -4.38
C ASP A 5 3.89 9.82 -5.33
N GLN A 6 4.86 9.35 -6.14
CA GLN A 6 4.69 8.20 -7.02
C GLN A 6 4.41 6.90 -6.24
N ILE A 7 5.21 6.62 -5.19
CA ILE A 7 5.00 5.46 -4.32
C ILE A 7 3.63 5.53 -3.63
N TRP A 8 3.22 6.73 -3.21
CA TRP A 8 1.90 6.92 -2.60
C TRP A 8 0.79 6.60 -3.60
N ASN A 9 0.86 7.16 -4.81
CA ASN A 9 -0.15 6.93 -5.84
C ASN A 9 -0.27 5.43 -6.19
N ALA A 10 0.86 4.78 -6.48
CA ALA A 10 0.92 3.34 -6.76
C ALA A 10 0.32 2.50 -5.62
N ALA A 11 0.65 2.83 -4.36
CA ALA A 11 0.07 2.13 -3.21
C ALA A 11 -1.47 2.26 -3.14
N LEU A 12 -2.03 3.43 -3.45
CA LEU A 12 -3.48 3.61 -3.47
C LEU A 12 -4.14 2.86 -4.64
N GLU A 13 -3.51 2.85 -5.82
CA GLU A 13 -3.99 2.08 -6.97
C GLU A 13 -4.02 0.57 -6.65
N GLN A 14 -2.96 0.04 -6.02
CA GLN A 14 -2.93 -1.35 -5.56
C GLN A 14 -4.02 -1.65 -4.53
N LEU A 15 -4.29 -0.73 -3.59
CA LEU A 15 -5.40 -0.89 -2.64
C LEU A 15 -6.76 -0.92 -3.33
N VAL A 16 -6.97 -0.04 -4.33
CA VAL A 16 -8.23 0.02 -5.06
C VAL A 16 -8.45 -1.23 -5.90
N ALA A 17 -7.39 -1.75 -6.50
CA ALA A 17 -7.46 -2.92 -7.38
C ALA A 17 -7.57 -4.25 -6.63
N LYS A 18 -6.86 -4.40 -5.50
CA LYS A 18 -6.65 -5.72 -4.84
C LYS A 18 -6.94 -5.73 -3.34
N GLY A 19 -7.12 -4.57 -2.71
CA GLY A 19 -7.31 -4.44 -1.26
C GLY A 19 -6.06 -4.73 -0.41
N LYS A 20 -5.06 -5.44 -0.97
CA LYS A 20 -3.78 -5.77 -0.36
C LYS A 20 -2.66 -5.85 -1.40
N PHE A 21 -1.42 -5.65 -0.97
CA PHE A 21 -0.24 -5.76 -1.81
C PHE A 21 1.04 -5.94 -1.01
N LYS A 22 2.10 -6.41 -1.67
CA LYS A 22 3.47 -6.43 -1.15
C LYS A 22 4.24 -5.22 -1.63
N ALA A 23 5.22 -4.77 -0.85
CA ALA A 23 6.11 -3.67 -1.26
C ALA A 23 6.87 -3.93 -2.58
N ALA A 24 7.08 -5.20 -2.92
CA ALA A 24 7.67 -5.59 -4.21
C ALA A 24 6.78 -5.21 -5.39
N GLU A 25 5.45 -5.34 -5.27
CA GLU A 25 4.52 -5.00 -6.36
C GLU A 25 4.58 -3.50 -6.70
N VAL A 26 4.71 -2.63 -5.69
CA VAL A 26 4.93 -1.19 -5.90
C VAL A 26 6.29 -0.91 -6.55
N MET A 27 7.31 -1.70 -6.23
CA MET A 27 8.62 -1.56 -6.87
C MET A 27 8.56 -1.99 -8.33
N ASP A 28 7.90 -3.10 -8.63
CA ASP A 28 7.75 -3.63 -9.99
C ASP A 28 6.94 -2.67 -10.87
N GLU A 29 5.84 -2.12 -10.33
CA GLU A 29 5.00 -1.15 -11.04
C GLU A 29 5.74 0.14 -11.42
N LEU A 30 6.66 0.58 -10.55
CA LEU A 30 7.42 1.81 -10.72
C LEU A 30 8.84 1.58 -11.29
N ASP A 31 9.18 0.35 -11.70
CA ASP A 31 10.51 -0.08 -12.16
C ASP A 31 11.65 0.37 -11.22
N LEU A 32 11.45 0.15 -9.91
CA LEU A 32 12.38 0.55 -8.86
C LEU A 32 13.38 -0.54 -8.54
N SER A 33 14.65 -0.14 -8.41
CA SER A 33 15.73 -1.01 -7.98
C SER A 33 15.75 -1.24 -6.46
N GLU A 34 16.51 -2.24 -6.04
CA GLU A 34 16.75 -2.55 -4.62
C GLU A 34 17.25 -1.34 -3.81
N ARG A 35 17.97 -0.41 -4.43
CA ARG A 35 18.47 0.81 -3.78
C ARG A 35 17.34 1.69 -3.24
N GLN A 36 16.15 1.64 -3.85
CA GLN A 36 14.99 2.43 -3.45
C GLN A 36 14.07 1.70 -2.45
N ARG A 37 14.32 0.41 -2.16
CA ARG A 37 13.46 -0.42 -1.27
C ARG A 37 13.23 0.24 0.09
N GLN A 38 14.25 0.85 0.67
CA GLN A 38 14.11 1.50 1.98
C GLN A 38 13.24 2.74 1.92
N THR A 39 13.27 3.47 0.81
CA THR A 39 12.37 4.62 0.60
C THR A 39 10.93 4.17 0.44
N VAL A 40 10.68 3.12 -0.35
CA VAL A 40 9.34 2.50 -0.47
C VAL A 40 8.80 2.10 0.90
N ARG A 41 9.57 1.35 1.69
CA ARG A 41 9.16 0.93 3.04
C ARG A 41 8.86 2.10 3.98
N ARG A 42 9.65 3.18 3.93
CA ARG A 42 9.43 4.38 4.75
C ARG A 42 8.13 5.08 4.34
N THR A 43 7.87 5.22 3.05
CA THR A 43 6.64 5.82 2.55
C THR A 43 5.42 4.99 2.94
N LEU A 44 5.45 3.66 2.76
CA LEU A 44 4.33 2.78 3.14
C LEU A 44 4.04 2.83 4.65
N ARG A 45 5.06 2.92 5.50
CA ARG A 45 4.87 3.13 6.95
C ARG A 45 4.22 4.48 7.26
N GLN A 46 4.59 5.52 6.53
CA GLN A 46 3.94 6.82 6.67
C GLN A 46 2.45 6.76 6.28
N LEU A 47 2.10 6.01 5.22
CA LEU A 47 0.71 5.75 4.86
C LEU A 47 -0.04 4.94 5.94
N GLU A 48 0.61 3.97 6.57
CA GLU A 48 0.07 3.22 7.72
C GLU A 48 -0.22 4.16 8.90
N GLU A 49 0.74 5.00 9.29
CA GLU A 49 0.58 6.00 10.36
C GLU A 49 -0.56 6.98 10.06
N GLN A 50 -0.77 7.32 8.79
CA GLN A 50 -1.88 8.17 8.36
C GLN A 50 -3.22 7.44 8.26
N GLY A 51 -3.25 6.12 8.41
CA GLY A 51 -4.44 5.28 8.40
C GLY A 51 -4.88 4.79 7.02
N TRP A 52 -4.08 5.01 5.97
CA TRP A 52 -4.37 4.52 4.60
C TRP A 52 -4.09 3.02 4.47
N LEU A 53 -3.03 2.55 5.13
CA LEU A 53 -2.60 1.16 5.14
C LEU A 53 -2.74 0.54 6.53
N SER A 54 -2.75 -0.78 6.57
CA SER A 54 -2.57 -1.57 7.79
C SER A 54 -1.80 -2.86 7.49
N ARG A 55 -1.28 -3.50 8.54
CA ARG A 55 -0.61 -4.80 8.49
C ARG A 55 -0.86 -5.53 9.81
N GLU A 56 -0.83 -6.86 9.78
CA GLU A 56 -1.09 -7.69 10.98
C GLU A 56 0.01 -7.55 12.03
N SER A 57 1.25 -7.30 11.60
CA SER A 57 2.39 -7.14 12.49
C SER A 57 3.43 -6.21 11.88
N LYS A 58 4.34 -5.69 12.71
CA LYS A 58 5.42 -4.81 12.25
C LYS A 58 6.39 -5.49 11.27
N GLN A 59 6.41 -6.82 11.25
CA GLN A 59 7.26 -7.66 10.41
C GLN A 59 6.55 -8.11 9.13
N SER A 60 5.22 -7.99 9.06
CA SER A 60 4.47 -8.40 7.87
C SER A 60 4.89 -7.59 6.64
N GLY A 61 5.11 -8.30 5.54
CA GLY A 61 5.41 -7.72 4.23
C GLY A 61 4.17 -7.42 3.38
N ILE A 62 2.99 -7.75 3.90
CA ILE A 62 1.71 -7.53 3.23
C ILE A 62 1.05 -6.30 3.84
N TRP A 63 0.76 -5.33 2.98
CA TRP A 63 0.00 -4.13 3.29
C TRP A 63 -1.44 -4.34 2.86
N ARG A 64 -2.38 -3.92 3.69
CA ARG A 64 -3.81 -4.06 3.50
C ARG A 64 -4.49 -2.71 3.63
N LEU A 65 -5.76 -2.62 3.25
CA LEU A 65 -6.58 -1.45 3.50
C LEU A 65 -6.51 -1.02 4.98
N GLY A 66 -6.14 0.23 5.22
CA GLY A 66 -6.25 0.88 6.53
C GLY A 66 -7.65 1.41 6.77
N LYS A 67 -7.88 2.01 7.94
CA LYS A 67 -9.19 2.59 8.31
C LYS A 67 -9.64 3.67 7.30
N LYS A 68 -8.76 4.59 6.93
CA LYS A 68 -9.08 5.62 5.92
C LYS A 68 -9.25 5.01 4.52
N GLY A 69 -8.41 4.04 4.17
CA GLY A 69 -8.53 3.32 2.90
C GLY A 69 -9.94 2.75 2.72
N ARG A 70 -10.44 2.01 3.72
CA ARG A 70 -11.81 1.44 3.69
C ARG A 70 -12.92 2.48 3.61
N MET A 71 -12.75 3.65 4.21
CA MET A 71 -13.80 4.67 4.28
C MET A 71 -13.82 5.60 3.06
N LEU A 72 -12.66 5.84 2.46
CA LEU A 72 -12.46 6.93 1.48
C LEU A 72 -12.10 6.42 0.09
N LEU A 73 -11.54 5.22 -0.03
CA LEU A 73 -11.37 4.59 -1.33
C LEU A 73 -12.71 3.93 -1.66
N ASN A 74 -13.27 4.26 -2.82
CA ASN A 74 -14.50 3.68 -3.35
C ASN A 74 -14.22 2.24 -3.84
N VAL A 75 -13.83 1.36 -2.91
CA VAL A 75 -13.52 -0.05 -3.16
C VAL A 75 -14.78 -0.90 -2.99
N SER A 76 -14.91 -1.97 -3.80
CA SER A 76 -16.03 -2.91 -3.67
C SER A 76 -15.94 -3.70 -2.36
N GLU A 77 -17.06 -4.29 -1.94
CA GLU A 77 -17.08 -5.20 -0.79
C GLU A 77 -16.15 -6.40 -1.01
N ASP A 78 -16.09 -6.94 -2.23
CA ASP A 78 -15.17 -8.02 -2.60
C ASP A 78 -13.70 -7.65 -2.32
N THR A 79 -13.28 -6.44 -2.71
CA THR A 79 -11.91 -5.95 -2.45
C THR A 79 -11.62 -5.76 -0.95
N ILE A 80 -12.64 -5.40 -0.17
CA ILE A 80 -12.51 -5.30 1.28
C ILE A 80 -12.30 -6.69 1.90
N ASP A 81 -13.02 -7.70 1.41
CA ASP A 81 -12.92 -9.06 1.93
C ASP A 81 -11.61 -9.75 1.50
N GLU A 82 -11.18 -9.58 0.25
CA GLU A 82 -9.87 -10.02 -0.22
C GLU A 82 -8.72 -9.44 0.61
N SER A 83 -8.88 -8.22 1.15
CA SER A 83 -7.88 -7.60 2.02
C SER A 83 -7.71 -8.33 3.36
N ARG A 84 -8.73 -9.06 3.82
CA ARG A 84 -8.76 -9.74 5.13
C ARG A 84 -8.23 -11.17 5.07
N GLU A 85 -8.36 -11.83 3.93
CA GLU A 85 -7.79 -13.16 3.65
C GLU A 85 -6.25 -13.13 3.55
#